data_AF-A0A845S831-F1
#
_entry.id   AF-A0A845S831-F1
#
_cell.length_a   1.000
_cell.length_b   1.000
_cell.length_c   1.000
_cell.angle_alpha   90.00
_cell.angle_beta   90.00
_cell.angle_gamma   90.00
#
_symmetry.space_group_name_H-M   'P 1'
#
loop_
_entity.id
_entity.type
_entity.pdbx_description
1 polymer ?
#
loop_
_entity_poly.entity_id
_entity_poly.type
_entity_poly.pdbx_seq_one_letter_code
_entity_poly.pdbx_strand_id
1 'polypeptide(L)' 'MKTALLQSSDLTGISFWLISMALLASTFFFFIERNSVKASWRTSVTLSGLVTGIAFVHYMYMREVWVTTGTSPTVF' A
#
# COMPACT_ATOMS: atom_id res chain seq x y z
N MET A 1 6.12 -8.01 23.07
CA MET A 1 5.75 -7.85 21.65
C MET A 1 6.45 -8.95 20.87
N LYS A 2 5.70 -9.92 20.32
CA LYS A 2 6.29 -10.89 19.39
C LYS A 2 6.47 -10.15 18.07
N THR A 3 7.69 -9.77 17.72
CA THR A 3 8.00 -9.23 16.40
C THR A 3 7.73 -10.37 15.41
N ALA A 4 6.55 -10.38 14.79
CA ALA A 4 6.22 -11.35 13.75
C ALA A 4 7.07 -11.02 12.53
N LEU A 5 8.29 -11.53 12.51
CA LEU A 5 9.16 -11.51 11.36
C LEU A 5 8.47 -12.32 10.26
N LEU A 6 8.34 -11.73 9.06
CA LEU A 6 7.80 -12.41 7.88
C LEU A 6 8.53 -13.74 7.72
N GLN A 7 7.81 -14.86 7.83
CA GLN A 7 8.39 -16.16 7.55
C GLN A 7 8.68 -16.23 6.05
N SER A 8 9.90 -16.65 5.68
CA SER A 8 10.36 -16.71 4.28
C SER A 8 9.48 -17.59 3.40
N SER A 9 8.72 -18.52 4.00
CA SER A 9 7.80 -19.43 3.33
C SER A 9 6.41 -18.83 3.07
N ASP A 10 6.07 -17.67 3.63
CA ASP A 10 4.76 -17.01 3.44
C ASP A 10 4.81 -16.02 2.26
N LEU A 11 4.59 -16.53 1.06
CA LEU A 11 4.54 -15.75 -0.18
C LEU A 11 3.43 -14.68 -0.16
N THR A 12 2.33 -14.94 0.54
CA THR A 12 1.20 -14.01 0.63
C THR A 12 1.57 -12.84 1.54
N GLY A 13 2.16 -13.09 2.70
CA GLY A 13 2.69 -12.06 3.59
C GLY A 13 3.77 -11.19 2.94
N ILE A 14 4.67 -11.80 2.16
CA ILE A 14 5.70 -11.08 1.39
C ILE A 14 5.06 -10.19 0.32
N SER A 15 4.02 -10.68 -0.36
CA SER A 15 3.27 -9.90 -1.36
C SER A 15 2.59 -8.69 -0.74
N PHE A 16 1.94 -8.84 0.42
CA PHE A 16 1.37 -7.73 1.17
C PHE A 16 2.41 -6.68 1.55
N TRP A 17 3.61 -7.11 1.98
CA TRP A 17 4.70 -6.20 2.31
C TRP A 17 5.21 -5.42 1.08
N LEU A 18 5.47 -6.13 -0.02
CA LEU A 18 5.96 -5.53 -1.26
C LEU A 18 4.98 -4.49 -1.81
N ILE A 19 3.69 -4.84 -1.86
CA ILE A 19 2.64 -3.95 -2.36
C ILE A 19 2.49 -2.73 -1.44
N SER A 20 2.56 -2.91 -0.12
CA SER A 20 2.51 -1.77 0.82
C SER A 20 3.65 -0.78 0.56
N MET A 21 4.89 -1.26 0.37
CA MET A 21 6.03 -0.41 0.05
C MET A 21 5.88 0.27 -1.32
N ALA A 22 5.39 -0.45 -2.32
CA ALA A 22 5.13 0.11 -3.66
C ALA A 22 4.04 1.19 -3.65
N LEU A 23 2.96 1.00 -2.88
CA LEU A 23 1.88 1.97 -2.73
C LEU A 23 2.36 3.24 -2.01
N LEU A 24 3.18 3.09 -0.96
CA LEU A 24 3.77 4.22 -0.26
C LEU A 24 4.68 5.04 -1.20
N ALA A 25 5.59 4.38 -1.91
CA ALA A 25 6.48 5.02 -2.87
C ALA A 25 5.69 5.72 -4.00
N SER A 26 4.65 5.06 -4.53
CA SER A 26 3.80 5.62 -5.58
C SER A 26 3.03 6.85 -5.11
N THR A 27 2.55 6.83 -3.86
CA THR A 27 1.86 7.97 -3.25
C THR A 27 2.77 9.19 -3.25
N PHE A 28 3.99 9.08 -2.70
CA PHE A 28 4.96 10.18 -2.71
C PHE A 28 5.33 10.62 -4.12
N PHE A 29 5.57 9.67 -5.02
CA PHE A 29 5.92 9.96 -6.41
C PHE A 29 4.84 10.82 -7.10
N PHE A 30 3.57 10.45 -6.98
CA PHE A 30 2.49 11.21 -7.60
C PHE A 30 2.32 12.60 -7.02
N PHE A 31 2.53 12.79 -5.72
CA PHE A 31 2.46 14.12 -5.12
C PHE A 31 3.64 15.02 -5.52
N ILE A 32 4.85 14.48 -5.61
CA ILE A 32 6.06 15.22 -6.02
C ILE A 32 5.99 15.58 -7.52
N GLU A 33 5.62 14.63 -8.37
CA GLU A 33 5.58 14.82 -9.83
C GLU A 33 4.33 15.57 -10.34
N ARG A 34 3.43 15.99 -9.45
CA ARG A 34 2.22 16.74 -9.80
C ARG A 34 2.52 18.01 -10.61
N ASN A 35 3.61 18.70 -10.33
CA ASN A 35 3.95 19.95 -11.02
C ASN A 35 4.64 19.74 -12.37
N SER A 36 5.22 18.56 -12.60
CA SER A 36 5.89 18.16 -13.84
C SER A 36 4.91 17.82 -14.97
N VAL A 37 3.62 17.61 -14.67
CA VAL A 37 2.58 17.32 -15.67
C VAL A 37 1.82 18.57 -16.12
N LYS A 38 1.28 18.54 -17.35
CA LYS A 38 0.43 19.61 -17.89
C LYS A 38 -0.76 19.87 -16.96
N ALA A 39 -1.18 21.13 -16.87
CA ALA A 39 -2.22 21.58 -15.93
C ALA A 39 -3.52 20.76 -16.00
N SER A 40 -3.93 20.33 -17.20
CA SER A 40 -5.14 19.51 -17.42
C SER A 40 -5.11 18.14 -16.73
N TRP A 41 -3.92 17.58 -16.46
CA TRP A 41 -3.76 16.26 -15.86
C TRP A 41 -3.41 16.29 -14.36
N ARG A 42 -3.18 17.48 -13.80
CA ARG A 42 -2.77 17.63 -12.39
C ARG A 42 -3.80 17.06 -11.43
N THR A 43 -5.08 17.24 -11.72
CA THR A 43 -6.17 16.67 -10.92
C THR A 43 -6.13 15.14 -10.95
N SER A 44 -5.93 14.53 -12.12
CA SER A 44 -5.81 13.07 -12.25
C SER A 44 -4.62 12.53 -11.47
N VAL A 45 -3.46 13.20 -11.52
CA VAL A 45 -2.28 12.80 -10.73
C VAL A 45 -2.53 12.93 -9.23
N THR A 46 -3.19 13.99 -8.78
CA THR A 46 -3.61 14.14 -7.37
C THR A 46 -4.57 13.03 -6.94
N LEU A 47 -5.53 12.66 -7.80
CA LEU A 47 -6.43 11.54 -7.53
C LEU A 47 -5.66 10.21 -7.44
N SER A 48 -4.69 9.96 -8.32
CA SER A 48 -3.83 8.76 -8.24
C SER A 48 -3.04 8.70 -6.93
N GLY A 49 -2.50 9.83 -6.47
CA GLY A 49 -1.84 9.93 -5.15
C GLY A 49 -2.78 9.63 -3.99
N LEU A 50 -4.02 10.12 -4.03
CA LEU A 50 -5.02 9.84 -3.00
C LEU A 50 -5.42 8.36 -2.98
N VAL A 51 -5.70 7.76 -4.14
CA VAL A 51 -6.08 6.34 -4.24
C VAL A 51 -4.96 5.43 -3.74
N THR A 52 -3.71 5.71 -4.13
CA THR A 52 -2.56 4.93 -3.66
C THR A 52 -2.31 5.09 -2.16
N GLY A 53 -2.53 6.28 -1.60
CA GLY A 53 -2.42 6.52 -0.16
C GLY A 53 -3.50 5.81 0.65
N ILE A 54 -4.77 5.83 0.19
CA ILE A 54 -5.86 5.09 0.85
C ILE A 54 -5.58 3.59 0.78
N ALA A 55 -5.16 3.09 -0.40
CA ALA A 55 -4.82 1.69 -0.57
C ALA A 55 -3.68 1.26 0.36
N PHE A 56 -2.66 2.10 0.57
CA PHE A 56 -1.56 1.82 1.50
C PHE A 56 -2.06 1.52 2.92
N VAL A 57 -2.95 2.37 3.46
CA VAL A 57 -3.52 2.17 4.81
C VAL A 57 -4.28 0.85 4.89
N HIS A 58 -5.10 0.54 3.90
CA HIS A 58 -5.86 -0.72 3.86
C HIS A 58 -4.94 -1.93 3.74
N TYR A 59 -3.87 -1.85 2.94
CA TYR A 59 -2.89 -2.92 2.80
C TYR A 59 -2.10 -3.17 4.08
N MET A 60 -1.79 -2.13 4.85
CA MET A 60 -1.18 -2.28 6.18
C MET A 60 -2.10 -3.04 7.14
N TYR A 61 -3.39 -2.70 7.18
CA TYR A 61 -4.37 -3.39 8.02
C TYR A 61 -4.58 -4.85 7.57
N MET A 62 -4.79 -5.08 6.28
CA MET A 62 -4.94 -6.43 5.71
C MET A 62 -3.71 -7.31 6.00
N ARG A 63 -2.51 -6.73 5.93
CA ARG A 63 -1.27 -7.42 6.31
C ARG A 63 -1.28 -7.82 7.78
N GLU A 64 -1.66 -6.94 8.68
CA GLU A 64 -1.70 -7.24 10.11
C GLU A 64 -2.69 -8.35 10.45
N VAL A 65 -3.88 -8.32 9.83
CA VAL A 65 -4.88 -9.40 9.94
C VAL A 65 -4.29 -10.71 9.43
N TRP A 66 -3.72 -10.73 8.22
CA TRP A 66 -3.11 -11.93 7.64
C TRP A 66 -2.01 -12.53 8.53
N VAL A 67 -1.09 -11.69 9.02
CA VAL A 67 0.02 -12.13 9.88
C VAL A 67 -0.47 -12.67 11.23
N THR A 68 -1.59 -12.16 11.74
CA THR A 68 -2.13 -12.54 13.05
C THR A 68 -3.04 -13.77 12.98
N THR A 69 -3.89 -13.88 11.96
CA THR A 69 -4.92 -14.93 11.88
C THR A 69 -4.62 -16.02 10.84
N GLY A 70 -3.76 -15.75 9.85
CA GLY A 70 -3.53 -16.65 8.71
C GLY A 70 -4.75 -16.84 7.81
N THR A 71 -5.80 -16.03 7.97
CA THR A 71 -7.04 -16.09 7.19
C THR A 71 -7.14 -14.90 6.25
N SER A 72 -7.83 -15.10 5.12
CA SER A 72 -8.10 -14.01 4.18
C SER A 72 -8.81 -12.84 4.89
N PRO A 73 -8.33 -11.60 4.75
CA PRO A 73 -8.94 -10.43 5.38
C PRO A 73 -10.23 -10.06 4.64
N THR A 74 -11.34 -10.68 5.03
CA THR A 74 -12.68 -10.42 4.47
C THR A 74 -13.52 -9.47 5.31
N VAL A 75 -12.99 -9.04 6.45
CA VAL A 75 -13.66 -8.10 7.35
C VAL A 75 -13.12 -6.70 7.04
N PHE A 76 -13.98 -5.89 6.42
CA PHE A 76 -13.75 -4.50 6.06
C PHE A 76 -13.70 -3.60 7.29
#